data_AF-A0A956G6A3-F1
#
_entry.id   AF-A0A956G6A3-F1
#
_cell.length_a   1.000
_cell.length_b   1.000
_cell.length_c   1.000
_cell.angle_alpha   90.00
_cell.angle_beta   90.00
_cell.angle_gamma   90.00
#
_symmetry.space_group_name_H-M   'P 1'
#
loop_
_entity.id
_entity.type
_entity.pdbx_description
1 polymer ?
#
loop_
_entity_poly.entity_id
_entity_poly.type
_entity_poly.pdbx_seq_one_letter_code
_entity_poly.pdbx_strand_id
1 'polypeptide(L)'
;DTALEAAVDAAFDSVFGDEAGAQPEPEPQPQYPSDPRPSVVGRKRRIVLTPPPMAAPAPSPSKFGRRLASDEAIAAVPEMAHTEGSAAHWGFSAGPESGETALPEGPPPENVLRPEAAVKARLSHSDETPASAGDLEDQSVFRLLFGLAVAEDTGLLVVQSNDVTKEIFLVNGDPQYVTSSRADELFGQYLVTRGVISKGELSMALAMLPHFNGKLGDTLVALKLLRPVEVLRHLTRQVRHKLLEAFGWSEGLFAFYPGKLCEHESAPLGLDAFEVIGAAVRTLSWEWLARRLEPVMQSKLRSVSPAPVPPEVFRLGVVPRQVYDRLDGRRTLDALLTRFDDAAQRRAFAQMVFLLYETGLAAAAD
;
A
#
# COMPACT_ATOMS: atom_id res chain seq x y z
N ASP A 1 9.20 -3.36 -15.88
CA ASP A 1 9.60 -2.97 -14.52
C ASP A 1 10.34 -1.64 -14.43
N THR A 2 11.49 -1.43 -15.07
CA THR A 2 12.29 -0.20 -14.89
C THR A 2 11.56 1.13 -15.19
N ALA A 3 10.64 1.15 -16.17
CA ALA A 3 9.85 2.35 -16.49
C ALA A 3 8.73 2.62 -15.47
N LEU A 4 8.11 1.56 -14.94
CA LEU A 4 7.13 1.68 -13.86
C LEU A 4 7.82 2.14 -12.58
N GLU A 5 8.99 1.58 -12.27
CA GLU A 5 9.82 1.97 -11.13
C GLU A 5 10.29 3.43 -11.22
N ALA A 6 10.75 3.89 -12.39
CA ALA A 6 11.14 5.29 -12.56
C ALA A 6 9.92 6.23 -12.46
N ALA A 7 8.75 5.80 -12.93
CA ALA A 7 7.51 6.57 -12.79
C ALA A 7 7.00 6.59 -11.33
N VAL A 8 7.15 5.49 -10.61
CA VAL A 8 6.89 5.35 -9.16
C VAL A 8 7.79 6.32 -8.39
N ASP A 9 9.10 6.23 -8.60
CA ASP A 9 10.09 7.05 -7.91
C ASP A 9 9.87 8.54 -8.26
N ALA A 10 9.61 8.89 -9.52
CA ALA A 10 9.34 10.28 -9.92
C ALA A 10 7.98 10.81 -9.42
N ALA A 11 6.93 9.98 -9.41
CA ALA A 11 5.65 10.35 -8.83
C ALA A 11 5.82 10.60 -7.32
N PHE A 12 6.47 9.71 -6.60
CA PHE A 12 6.69 9.90 -5.17
C PHE A 12 7.66 11.04 -4.85
N ASP A 13 8.80 11.16 -5.52
CA ASP A 13 9.75 12.26 -5.30
C ASP A 13 9.11 13.62 -5.62
N SER A 14 8.14 13.69 -6.54
CA SER A 14 7.39 14.94 -6.77
C SER A 14 6.32 15.27 -5.72
N VAL A 15 5.94 14.34 -4.83
CA VAL A 15 5.05 14.63 -3.68
C VAL A 15 5.84 14.76 -2.37
N PHE A 16 6.79 13.85 -2.15
CA PHE A 16 7.53 13.68 -0.90
C PHE A 16 8.98 14.23 -0.96
N GLY A 17 9.47 14.63 -2.13
CA GLY A 17 10.84 15.06 -2.33
C GLY A 17 11.02 16.55 -2.06
N ASP A 18 11.11 16.92 -0.78
CA ASP A 18 12.13 17.83 -0.23
C ASP A 18 11.89 18.08 1.27
N GLU A 19 12.29 17.15 2.15
CA GLU A 19 12.55 17.49 3.57
C GLU A 19 13.71 16.72 4.23
N ALA A 20 14.32 15.73 3.56
CA ALA A 20 15.43 14.96 4.13
C ALA A 20 16.78 15.35 3.50
N GLY A 21 17.19 16.62 3.62
CA GLY A 21 18.50 17.04 3.11
C GLY A 21 18.93 18.50 3.33
N ALA A 22 18.00 19.43 3.54
CA ALA A 22 18.39 20.81 3.82
C ALA A 22 18.86 20.94 5.28
N GLN A 23 20.17 21.15 5.48
CA GLN A 23 20.63 21.74 6.73
C GLN A 23 19.94 23.10 6.89
N PRO A 24 19.37 23.43 8.06
CA PRO A 24 18.84 24.78 8.26
C PRO A 24 20.02 25.76 8.12
N GLU A 25 19.91 26.69 7.17
CA GLU A 25 20.77 27.87 7.16
C GLU A 25 20.71 28.54 8.54
N PRO A 26 21.84 29.03 9.08
CA PRO A 26 21.81 29.69 10.37
C PRO A 26 21.00 30.99 10.25
N GLU A 27 19.84 31.02 10.92
CA GLU A 27 19.03 32.23 11.04
C GLU A 27 19.88 33.39 11.61
N PRO A 28 19.82 34.60 11.02
CA PRO A 28 20.46 35.76 11.60
C PRO A 28 19.76 36.12 12.93
N GLN A 29 20.54 36.16 14.00
CA GLN A 29 20.03 36.47 15.34
C GLN A 29 19.31 37.84 15.36
N PRO A 30 18.07 37.93 15.85
CA PRO A 30 17.38 39.20 16.00
C PRO A 30 18.02 40.02 17.13
N GLN A 31 18.54 41.20 16.79
CA GLN A 31 18.88 42.23 17.76
C GLN A 31 17.58 42.82 18.34
N TYR A 32 17.26 42.48 19.59
CA TYR A 32 16.18 43.11 20.33
C TYR A 32 16.68 44.40 21.00
N PRO A 33 16.08 45.57 20.71
CA PRO A 33 16.27 46.75 21.55
C PRO A 33 15.47 46.60 22.84
N SER A 34 16.15 46.85 23.95
CA SER A 34 15.65 46.95 25.32
C SER A 34 14.85 48.25 25.51
N ASP A 35 13.55 48.17 25.81
CA ASP A 35 12.96 48.75 27.03
C ASP A 35 11.42 48.58 27.14
N PRO A 36 10.84 48.73 28.35
CA PRO A 36 9.62 48.05 28.75
C PRO A 36 8.38 48.95 28.77
N ARG A 37 7.19 48.35 28.58
CA ARG A 37 5.98 48.56 29.42
C ARG A 37 4.79 47.70 28.93
N PRO A 38 3.82 47.40 29.82
CA PRO A 38 2.93 46.26 29.66
C PRO A 38 1.53 46.65 29.17
N SER A 39 0.88 45.78 28.39
CA SER A 39 -0.58 45.86 28.25
C SER A 39 -1.24 44.56 27.73
N VAL A 40 -1.98 43.97 28.67
CA VAL A 40 -3.36 43.45 28.54
C VAL A 40 -3.62 42.18 27.70
N VAL A 41 -3.78 41.12 28.50
CA VAL A 41 -4.41 39.81 28.30
C VAL A 41 -5.76 39.87 27.56
N GLY A 42 -5.86 39.13 26.45
CA GLY A 42 -7.11 38.67 25.83
C GLY A 42 -7.22 37.14 25.91
N ARG A 43 -7.88 36.63 26.96
CA ARG A 43 -8.17 35.20 27.18
C ARG A 43 -9.14 34.66 26.11
N LYS A 44 -8.76 33.59 25.40
CA LYS A 44 -9.72 32.64 24.81
C LYS A 44 -9.89 31.46 25.77
N ARG A 45 -11.15 31.12 26.06
CA ARG A 45 -11.60 30.15 27.07
C ARG A 45 -11.14 28.74 26.69
N ARG A 46 -10.44 28.08 27.61
CA ARG A 46 -10.11 26.66 27.59
C ARG A 46 -11.27 25.90 28.25
N ILE A 47 -11.94 25.03 27.49
CA ILE A 47 -12.90 24.08 28.05
C ILE A 47 -12.09 23.04 28.82
N VAL A 48 -12.39 22.89 30.11
CA VAL A 48 -11.76 21.94 31.03
C VAL A 48 -12.64 20.69 31.07
N LEU A 49 -12.10 19.57 30.61
CA LEU A 49 -12.60 18.25 31.00
C LEU A 49 -11.60 17.68 32.00
N THR A 50 -12.09 17.39 33.20
CA THR A 50 -11.37 16.80 34.32
C THR A 50 -10.98 15.34 34.04
N PRO A 51 -9.71 14.93 34.26
CA PRO A 51 -9.33 13.53 34.24
C PRO A 51 -9.54 12.84 35.61
N PRO A 52 -9.84 11.54 35.68
CA PRO A 52 -9.80 10.77 36.93
C PRO A 52 -8.33 10.41 37.34
N PRO A 53 -8.10 10.03 38.61
CA PRO A 53 -6.81 10.28 39.29
C PRO A 53 -5.70 9.27 38.97
N MET A 54 -4.47 9.79 38.90
CA MET A 54 -3.20 9.05 38.84
C MET A 54 -2.83 8.41 40.18
N ALA A 55 -2.24 7.21 40.13
CA ALA A 55 -1.25 6.75 41.10
C ALA A 55 0.17 6.94 40.51
N ALA A 56 1.15 7.30 41.35
CA ALA A 56 2.56 7.55 41.02
C ALA A 56 3.44 7.12 42.23
N PRO A 57 4.80 7.00 42.15
CA PRO A 57 5.72 6.82 40.99
C PRO A 57 6.90 5.79 41.19
N ALA A 58 7.67 5.59 40.10
CA ALA A 58 9.15 5.40 39.97
C ALA A 58 9.82 4.00 40.24
N PRO A 59 10.99 3.66 39.62
CA PRO A 59 12.02 4.57 39.07
C PRO A 59 12.51 4.35 37.62
N SER A 60 13.18 5.37 37.09
CA SER A 60 13.99 5.36 35.85
C SER A 60 15.23 4.45 35.97
N PRO A 61 15.80 4.00 34.83
CA PRO A 61 16.97 4.73 34.32
C PRO A 61 17.00 4.91 32.78
N SER A 62 17.29 6.14 32.38
CA SER A 62 18.43 6.54 31.53
C SER A 62 18.80 5.74 30.25
N LYS A 63 18.83 6.52 29.14
CA LYS A 63 19.73 6.51 27.96
C LYS A 63 19.32 5.71 26.72
N PHE A 64 19.11 6.48 25.65
CA PHE A 64 19.46 6.26 24.23
C PHE A 64 19.14 4.92 23.56
N GLY A 65 18.40 5.01 22.45
CA GLY A 65 18.36 3.99 21.40
C GLY A 65 17.00 3.91 20.74
N ARG A 66 16.77 4.73 19.70
CA ARG A 66 15.59 4.60 18.82
C ARG A 66 15.75 3.27 18.07
N ARG A 67 15.00 2.25 18.49
CA ARG A 67 15.00 0.90 17.90
C ARG A 67 14.04 0.91 16.72
N LEU A 68 14.55 0.59 15.53
CA LEU A 68 13.75 0.31 14.35
C LEU A 68 13.49 -1.19 14.36
N ALA A 69 12.32 -1.60 13.90
CA ALA A 69 11.87 -2.97 13.93
C ALA A 69 11.08 -3.22 12.64
N SER A 70 11.35 -4.34 11.98
CA SER A 70 10.52 -4.96 10.95
C SER A 70 11.13 -6.32 10.67
N ASP A 71 10.31 -7.38 10.68
CA ASP A 71 10.79 -8.72 10.36
C ASP A 71 9.95 -9.39 9.29
N GLU A 72 10.63 -9.72 8.19
CA GLU A 72 10.17 -10.59 7.11
C GLU A 72 10.99 -11.87 7.21
N ALA A 73 10.37 -12.97 7.64
CA ALA A 73 10.97 -14.29 7.51
C ALA A 73 9.90 -15.39 7.48
N ILE A 74 9.54 -15.86 6.28
CA ILE A 74 9.49 -17.30 6.01
C ILE A 74 10.20 -17.55 4.67
N ALA A 75 11.42 -18.07 4.78
CA ALA A 75 12.12 -18.71 3.68
C ALA A 75 11.54 -20.11 3.45
N ALA A 76 11.06 -20.41 2.25
CA ALA A 76 10.97 -21.79 1.78
C ALA A 76 12.35 -22.19 1.24
N VAL A 77 13.11 -22.92 2.05
CA VAL A 77 14.28 -23.68 1.57
C VAL A 77 13.75 -25.01 1.03
N PRO A 78 14.06 -25.43 -0.21
CA PRO A 78 13.77 -26.78 -0.65
C PRO A 78 14.78 -27.75 -0.03
N GLU A 79 14.25 -28.73 0.70
CA GLU A 79 14.97 -29.86 1.28
C GLU A 79 15.58 -30.71 0.14
N MET A 80 16.90 -30.66 0.01
CA MET A 80 17.64 -31.55 -0.89
C MET A 80 17.70 -32.94 -0.27
N ALA A 81 16.84 -33.85 -0.75
CA ALA A 81 16.91 -35.26 -0.42
C ALA A 81 18.19 -35.87 -1.02
N HIS A 82 19.09 -36.28 -0.14
CA HIS A 82 20.13 -37.25 -0.47
C HIS A 82 19.47 -38.61 -0.73
N THR A 83 19.79 -39.25 -1.84
CA THR A 83 19.63 -40.70 -1.95
C THR A 83 20.69 -41.27 -2.90
N GLU A 84 21.77 -41.78 -2.31
CA GLU A 84 22.66 -42.73 -2.96
C GLU A 84 22.10 -44.14 -2.75
N GLY A 85 21.97 -44.87 -3.87
CA GLY A 85 22.25 -46.30 -4.02
C GLY A 85 21.51 -47.31 -3.13
N SER A 86 20.65 -48.12 -3.73
CA SER A 86 20.93 -49.55 -3.87
C SER A 86 19.89 -50.25 -4.75
N ALA A 87 20.42 -51.12 -5.61
CA ALA A 87 19.73 -51.97 -6.55
C ALA A 87 18.71 -52.94 -5.91
N ALA A 88 17.67 -53.31 -6.65
CA ALA A 88 17.58 -54.63 -7.28
C ALA A 88 16.22 -54.87 -7.99
N HIS A 89 16.36 -55.30 -9.24
CA HIS A 89 15.68 -56.46 -9.86
C HIS A 89 14.21 -56.46 -10.30
N TRP A 90 14.09 -56.66 -11.63
CA TRP A 90 13.14 -57.49 -12.43
C TRP A 90 11.64 -57.22 -12.25
N GLY A 91 10.80 -57.07 -13.28
CA GLY A 91 10.81 -57.65 -14.62
C GLY A 91 9.49 -58.40 -14.85
N PHE A 92 8.89 -58.20 -16.03
CA PHE A 92 7.78 -58.94 -16.67
C PHE A 92 6.29 -58.52 -16.44
N SER A 93 5.77 -57.82 -17.46
CA SER A 93 4.66 -58.14 -18.39
C SER A 93 3.47 -59.00 -17.94
N ALA A 94 2.25 -58.48 -18.10
CA ALA A 94 1.16 -58.98 -18.96
C ALA A 94 -0.15 -58.19 -18.72
N GLY A 95 -0.82 -57.72 -19.79
CA GLY A 95 -2.27 -57.42 -19.76
C GLY A 95 -3.07 -58.66 -20.21
N PRO A 96 -4.33 -58.52 -20.69
CA PRO A 96 -5.32 -57.45 -20.50
C PRO A 96 -6.70 -58.01 -20.08
N GLU A 97 -7.62 -57.23 -19.50
CA GLU A 97 -9.06 -57.49 -19.64
C GLU A 97 -9.89 -56.19 -19.63
N SER A 98 -10.83 -56.19 -20.57
CA SER A 98 -11.81 -55.19 -20.98
C SER A 98 -12.90 -54.90 -19.94
N GLY A 99 -13.40 -53.67 -19.94
CA GLY A 99 -14.59 -53.27 -19.18
C GLY A 99 -15.05 -51.87 -19.55
N GLU A 100 -15.75 -51.79 -20.67
CA GLU A 100 -16.42 -50.60 -21.19
C GLU A 100 -17.64 -50.29 -20.30
N THR A 101 -17.69 -49.09 -19.70
CA THR A 101 -18.94 -48.58 -19.10
C THR A 101 -19.00 -47.07 -19.24
N ALA A 102 -20.09 -46.62 -19.86
CA ALA A 102 -20.36 -45.28 -20.32
C ALA A 102 -20.36 -44.21 -19.20
N LEU A 103 -19.76 -43.06 -19.49
CA LEU A 103 -19.92 -41.81 -18.73
C LEU A 103 -21.18 -41.08 -19.23
N PRO A 104 -22.11 -40.66 -18.35
CA PRO A 104 -23.09 -39.65 -18.72
C PRO A 104 -22.45 -38.25 -18.64
N GLU A 105 -22.51 -37.51 -19.76
CA GLU A 105 -22.20 -36.08 -19.82
C GLU A 105 -23.19 -35.29 -18.94
N GLY A 106 -22.67 -34.72 -17.86
CA GLY A 106 -23.34 -33.67 -17.07
C GLY A 106 -22.81 -32.29 -17.46
N PRO A 107 -23.61 -31.22 -17.34
CA PRO A 107 -23.21 -29.88 -17.77
C PRO A 107 -22.02 -29.38 -16.94
N PRO A 108 -21.16 -28.49 -17.47
CA PRO A 108 -20.01 -27.98 -16.73
C PRO A 108 -20.50 -27.27 -15.47
N PRO A 109 -19.88 -27.49 -14.30
CA PRO A 109 -20.20 -26.69 -13.13
C PRO A 109 -19.74 -25.26 -13.42
N GLU A 110 -20.69 -24.33 -13.51
CA GLU A 110 -20.44 -22.90 -13.27
C GLU A 110 -19.93 -22.78 -11.83
N ASN A 111 -18.62 -22.94 -11.66
CA ASN A 111 -17.94 -22.72 -10.40
C ASN A 111 -17.75 -21.20 -10.26
N VAL A 112 -18.83 -20.50 -9.95
CA VAL A 112 -18.76 -19.16 -9.37
C VAL A 112 -18.20 -19.34 -7.95
N LEU A 113 -16.88 -19.49 -7.85
CA LEU A 113 -16.16 -19.44 -6.59
C LEU A 113 -16.53 -18.11 -5.94
N ARG A 114 -17.26 -18.18 -4.81
CA ARG A 114 -17.60 -16.97 -4.05
C ARG A 114 -16.29 -16.26 -3.67
N PRO A 115 -16.16 -14.94 -3.91
CA PRO A 115 -14.98 -14.15 -3.56
C PRO A 115 -14.40 -14.47 -2.18
N GLU A 116 -15.28 -14.60 -1.19
CA GLU A 116 -14.95 -14.95 0.19
C GLU A 116 -14.22 -16.31 0.34
N ALA A 117 -14.59 -17.31 -0.45
CA ALA A 117 -14.02 -18.66 -0.38
C ALA A 117 -12.64 -18.75 -1.04
N ALA A 118 -12.42 -18.00 -2.12
CA ALA A 118 -11.13 -17.95 -2.81
C ALA A 118 -10.08 -17.18 -1.99
N VAL A 119 -10.49 -16.07 -1.36
CA VAL A 119 -9.65 -15.30 -0.43
C VAL A 119 -9.34 -16.13 0.81
N LYS A 120 -10.34 -16.84 1.37
CA LYS A 120 -10.15 -17.74 2.53
C LYS A 120 -9.23 -18.92 2.24
N ALA A 121 -9.23 -19.48 1.03
CA ALA A 121 -8.41 -20.63 0.67
C ALA A 121 -6.90 -20.30 0.54
N ARG A 122 -6.54 -19.04 0.27
CA ARG A 122 -5.14 -18.58 0.16
C ARG A 122 -4.64 -17.83 1.40
N LEU A 123 -5.53 -17.28 2.22
CA LEU A 123 -5.20 -16.73 3.52
C LEU A 123 -4.99 -17.87 4.53
N SER A 124 -3.76 -18.37 4.61
CA SER A 124 -3.32 -19.35 5.63
C SER A 124 -3.37 -18.83 7.08
N HIS A 125 -4.00 -17.67 7.32
CA HIS A 125 -4.10 -17.06 8.63
C HIS A 125 -5.53 -16.57 8.87
N SER A 126 -6.18 -17.25 9.83
CA SER A 126 -7.41 -16.95 10.59
C SER A 126 -8.74 -17.51 10.06
N ASP A 127 -9.40 -18.29 10.93
CA ASP A 127 -10.83 -18.68 10.89
C ASP A 127 -11.81 -17.49 10.95
N GLU A 128 -11.30 -16.26 10.90
CA GLU A 128 -12.07 -15.02 11.04
C GLU A 128 -12.78 -14.67 9.72
N THR A 129 -14.04 -14.27 9.86
CA THR A 129 -14.84 -13.72 8.76
C THR A 129 -14.45 -12.27 8.51
N PRO A 130 -14.12 -11.88 7.26
CA PRO A 130 -13.85 -10.48 6.95
C PRO A 130 -15.10 -9.63 7.17
N ALA A 131 -14.92 -8.37 7.57
CA ALA A 131 -16.04 -7.43 7.72
C ALA A 131 -16.56 -6.93 6.37
N SER A 132 -15.70 -6.92 5.36
CA SER A 132 -16.04 -6.62 3.97
C SER A 132 -15.14 -7.42 3.06
N ALA A 133 -15.70 -7.97 1.98
CA ALA A 133 -14.97 -8.66 0.93
C ALA A 133 -15.73 -8.52 -0.39
N GLY A 134 -15.02 -8.65 -1.50
CA GLY A 134 -15.61 -8.52 -2.84
C GLY A 134 -14.56 -8.47 -3.93
N ASP A 135 -14.99 -8.02 -5.10
CA ASP A 135 -14.18 -7.95 -6.31
C ASP A 135 -13.56 -6.56 -6.50
N LEU A 136 -12.30 -6.52 -6.91
CA LEU A 136 -11.58 -5.29 -7.23
C LEU A 136 -12.16 -4.60 -8.47
N GLU A 137 -12.85 -5.33 -9.34
CA GLU A 137 -13.56 -4.79 -10.51
C GLU A 137 -14.67 -3.83 -10.10
N ASP A 138 -15.37 -4.13 -9.00
CA ASP A 138 -16.45 -3.31 -8.47
C ASP A 138 -15.94 -2.23 -7.51
N GLN A 139 -14.93 -2.56 -6.69
CA GLN A 139 -14.35 -1.65 -5.72
C GLN A 139 -12.83 -1.62 -5.86
N SER A 140 -12.34 -0.58 -6.55
CA SER A 140 -10.91 -0.41 -6.76
C SER A 140 -10.15 -0.22 -5.43
N VAL A 141 -8.85 -0.51 -5.45
CA VAL A 141 -7.96 -0.25 -4.30
C VAL A 141 -7.97 1.24 -3.90
N PHE A 142 -8.19 2.15 -4.86
CA PHE A 142 -8.39 3.58 -4.59
C PHE A 142 -9.58 3.82 -3.66
N ARG A 143 -10.74 3.27 -4.02
CA ARG A 143 -11.97 3.42 -3.25
C ARG A 143 -11.90 2.71 -1.89
N LEU A 144 -11.28 1.53 -1.84
CA LEU A 144 -11.08 0.79 -0.59
C LEU A 144 -10.22 1.58 0.39
N LEU A 145 -9.00 1.96 -0.01
CA LEU A 145 -8.08 2.66 0.88
C LEU A 145 -8.62 4.05 1.25
N PHE A 146 -9.26 4.76 0.32
CA PHE A 146 -9.91 6.03 0.62
C PHE A 146 -10.99 5.90 1.69
N GLY A 147 -11.87 4.89 1.57
CA GLY A 147 -12.92 4.65 2.56
C GLY A 147 -12.36 4.37 3.95
N LEU A 148 -11.33 3.53 4.03
CA LEU A 148 -10.64 3.19 5.29
C LEU A 148 -9.90 4.40 5.87
N ALA A 149 -9.31 5.25 5.02
CA ALA A 149 -8.65 6.49 5.43
C ALA A 149 -9.62 7.51 6.04
N VAL A 150 -10.78 7.73 5.39
CA VAL A 150 -11.82 8.64 5.89
C VAL A 150 -12.44 8.14 7.19
N ALA A 151 -12.58 6.83 7.35
CA ALA A 151 -13.10 6.21 8.56
C ALA A 151 -12.07 6.11 9.70
N GLU A 152 -10.79 6.40 9.42
CA GLU A 152 -9.66 6.16 10.33
C GLU A 152 -9.60 4.68 10.80
N ASP A 153 -9.96 3.75 9.92
CA ASP A 153 -10.04 2.33 10.27
C ASP A 153 -8.66 1.72 10.48
N THR A 154 -8.53 0.93 11.53
CA THR A 154 -7.33 0.15 11.84
C THR A 154 -7.61 -1.32 11.57
N GLY A 155 -6.72 -2.01 10.85
CA GLY A 155 -6.92 -3.42 10.50
C GLY A 155 -6.06 -3.88 9.33
N LEU A 156 -6.43 -5.02 8.76
CA LEU A 156 -5.74 -5.63 7.63
C LEU A 156 -6.62 -5.59 6.38
N LEU A 157 -6.15 -4.91 5.34
CA LEU A 157 -6.69 -4.98 3.99
C LEU A 157 -5.88 -5.99 3.17
N VAL A 158 -6.49 -7.10 2.82
CA VAL A 158 -5.93 -8.09 1.89
C VAL A 158 -6.45 -7.76 0.50
N VAL A 159 -5.54 -7.67 -0.46
CA VAL A 159 -5.87 -7.58 -1.89
C VAL A 159 -5.13 -8.68 -2.63
N GLN A 160 -5.80 -9.29 -3.61
CA GLN A 160 -5.25 -10.36 -4.42
C GLN A 160 -5.57 -10.13 -5.89
N SER A 161 -4.57 -10.21 -6.75
CA SER A 161 -4.72 -10.25 -8.20
C SER A 161 -3.89 -11.40 -8.77
N ASN A 162 -4.52 -12.29 -9.53
CA ASN A 162 -3.89 -13.53 -10.00
C ASN A 162 -3.31 -14.36 -8.83
N ASP A 163 -2.02 -14.67 -8.89
CA ASP A 163 -1.27 -15.42 -7.86
C ASP A 163 -0.54 -14.50 -6.85
N VAL A 164 -0.75 -13.19 -6.94
CA VAL A 164 -0.12 -12.20 -6.07
C VAL A 164 -1.12 -11.74 -5.02
N THR A 165 -0.77 -11.90 -3.76
CA THR A 165 -1.52 -11.41 -2.61
C THR A 165 -0.68 -10.38 -1.89
N LYS A 166 -1.27 -9.23 -1.56
CA LYS A 166 -0.65 -8.21 -0.72
C LYS A 166 -1.53 -7.99 0.51
N GLU A 167 -0.92 -7.95 1.67
CA GLU A 167 -1.61 -7.64 2.92
C GLU A 167 -1.13 -6.28 3.42
N ILE A 168 -2.06 -5.35 3.52
CA ILE A 168 -1.83 -3.95 3.85
C ILE A 168 -2.36 -3.72 5.27
N PHE A 169 -1.45 -3.55 6.22
CA PHE A 169 -1.77 -3.24 7.60
C PHE A 169 -1.95 -1.74 7.76
N LEU A 170 -3.11 -1.35 8.26
CA LEU A 170 -3.57 0.02 8.42
C LEU A 170 -3.68 0.37 9.90
N VAL A 171 -3.26 1.58 10.25
CA VAL A 171 -3.48 2.17 11.57
C VAL A 171 -4.03 3.58 11.37
N ASN A 172 -5.20 3.85 11.93
CA ASN A 172 -5.95 5.09 11.74
C ASN A 172 -6.13 5.44 10.25
N GLY A 173 -6.40 4.44 9.41
CA GLY A 173 -6.55 4.61 7.96
C GLY A 173 -5.25 4.69 7.16
N ASP A 174 -4.10 4.84 7.82
CA ASP A 174 -2.80 4.99 7.16
C ASP A 174 -2.05 3.65 7.00
N PRO A 175 -1.50 3.35 5.81
CA PRO A 175 -0.64 2.18 5.60
C PRO A 175 0.62 2.24 6.46
N GLN A 176 0.79 1.26 7.35
CA GLN A 176 1.99 1.12 8.17
C GLN A 176 2.93 0.03 7.66
N TYR A 177 2.38 -1.04 7.11
CA TYR A 177 3.17 -2.18 6.66
C TYR A 177 2.48 -2.92 5.52
N VAL A 178 3.27 -3.46 4.60
CA VAL A 178 2.75 -4.22 3.45
C VAL A 178 3.59 -5.46 3.20
N THR A 179 2.94 -6.63 3.32
CA THR A 179 3.50 -7.92 2.91
C THR A 179 3.07 -8.25 1.50
N SER A 180 3.82 -9.13 0.83
CA SER A 180 3.52 -9.60 -0.51
C SER A 180 3.89 -11.07 -0.63
N SER A 181 3.09 -11.85 -1.35
CA SER A 181 3.40 -13.25 -1.68
C SER A 181 4.50 -13.39 -2.73
N ARG A 182 4.90 -12.30 -3.39
CA ARG A 182 5.96 -12.29 -4.41
C ARG A 182 7.36 -12.28 -3.80
N ALA A 183 8.15 -13.29 -4.14
CA ALA A 183 9.50 -13.47 -3.60
C ALA A 183 10.46 -12.34 -4.00
N ASP A 184 10.28 -11.75 -5.18
CA ASP A 184 11.09 -10.62 -5.66
C ASP A 184 10.77 -9.30 -4.96
N GLU A 185 9.61 -9.23 -4.29
CA GLU A 185 9.20 -8.10 -3.46
C GLU A 185 9.63 -8.23 -2.00
N LEU A 186 10.29 -9.31 -1.57
CA LEU A 186 10.86 -9.42 -0.23
C LEU A 186 12.03 -8.45 -0.05
N PHE A 187 12.21 -7.89 1.14
CA PHE A 187 13.13 -6.77 1.42
C PHE A 187 14.57 -7.12 1.07
N GLY A 188 15.03 -8.31 1.46
CA GLY A 188 16.37 -8.78 1.09
C GLY A 188 16.56 -8.82 -0.42
N GLN A 189 15.60 -9.41 -1.14
CA GLN A 189 15.67 -9.54 -2.60
C GLN A 189 15.54 -8.17 -3.29
N TYR A 190 14.68 -7.30 -2.78
CA TYR A 190 14.54 -5.91 -3.21
C TYR A 190 15.87 -5.14 -3.10
N LEU A 191 16.57 -5.25 -1.97
CA LEU A 191 17.87 -4.61 -1.78
C LEU A 191 18.93 -5.12 -2.77
N VAL A 192 18.92 -6.43 -3.05
CA VAL A 192 19.81 -7.04 -4.04
C VAL A 192 19.51 -6.55 -5.46
N THR A 193 18.24 -6.54 -5.86
CA THR A 193 17.82 -6.08 -7.19
C THR A 193 18.18 -4.61 -7.42
N ARG A 194 18.12 -3.77 -6.37
CA ARG A 194 18.51 -2.36 -6.43
C ARG A 194 20.01 -2.13 -6.26
N GLY A 195 20.82 -3.19 -6.16
CA GLY A 195 22.29 -3.11 -6.01
C GLY A 195 22.74 -2.48 -4.70
N VAL A 196 21.86 -2.42 -3.68
CA VAL A 196 22.15 -1.85 -2.38
C VAL A 196 23.03 -2.80 -1.55
N ILE A 197 22.80 -4.10 -1.69
CA ILE A 197 23.65 -5.17 -1.17
C ILE A 197 23.84 -6.22 -2.27
N SER A 198 24.92 -7.00 -2.19
CA SER A 198 25.15 -8.16 -3.03
C SER A 198 24.38 -9.39 -2.55
N LYS A 199 24.21 -10.38 -3.43
CA LYS A 199 23.65 -11.70 -3.06
C LYS A 199 24.42 -12.36 -1.92
N GLY A 200 25.75 -12.23 -1.91
CA GLY A 200 26.60 -12.78 -0.85
C GLY A 200 26.38 -12.11 0.50
N GLU A 201 26.22 -10.79 0.51
CA GLU A 201 25.89 -10.04 1.73
C GLU A 201 24.50 -10.37 2.26
N LEU A 202 23.51 -10.56 1.37
CA LEU A 202 22.19 -11.05 1.77
C LEU A 202 22.28 -12.44 2.39
N SER A 203 22.97 -13.39 1.76
CA SER A 203 23.14 -14.75 2.32
C SER A 203 23.81 -14.72 3.70
N MET A 204 24.82 -13.86 3.88
CA MET A 204 25.47 -13.66 5.17
C MET A 204 24.52 -13.09 6.21
N ALA A 205 23.73 -12.08 5.85
CA ALA A 205 22.73 -11.50 6.73
C ALA A 205 21.67 -12.52 7.14
N LEU A 206 21.15 -13.31 6.19
CA LEU A 206 20.18 -14.38 6.47
C LEU A 206 20.74 -15.43 7.44
N ALA A 207 22.00 -15.82 7.29
CA ALA A 207 22.67 -16.77 8.20
C ALA A 207 22.83 -16.19 9.63
N MET A 208 22.88 -14.87 9.76
CA MET A 208 23.05 -14.17 11.04
C MET A 208 21.73 -13.76 11.71
N LEU A 209 20.58 -13.84 11.02
CA LEU A 209 19.25 -13.44 11.54
C LEU A 209 18.94 -13.97 12.96
N PRO A 210 19.22 -15.24 13.32
CA PRO A 210 18.90 -15.75 14.65
C PRO A 210 19.61 -14.99 15.79
N HIS A 211 20.72 -14.31 15.50
CA HIS A 211 21.48 -13.53 16.47
C HIS A 211 20.92 -12.11 16.68
N PHE A 212 19.98 -11.67 15.84
CA PHE A 212 19.43 -10.31 15.82
C PHE A 212 17.90 -10.31 15.85
N ASN A 213 17.31 -11.19 16.65
CA ASN A 213 15.86 -11.32 16.85
C ASN A 213 15.07 -11.61 15.57
N GLY A 214 15.70 -12.22 14.57
CA GLY A 214 15.10 -12.52 13.28
C GLY A 214 15.19 -11.38 12.27
N LYS A 215 15.42 -10.13 12.70
CA LYS A 215 15.20 -8.90 11.92
C LYS A 215 16.25 -8.66 10.86
N LEU A 216 15.85 -8.73 9.59
CA LEU A 216 16.77 -8.44 8.49
C LEU A 216 17.30 -7.01 8.53
N GLY A 217 16.44 -6.02 8.81
CA GLY A 217 16.88 -4.62 8.95
C GLY A 217 17.93 -4.42 10.04
N ASP A 218 17.71 -4.99 11.23
CA ASP A 218 18.65 -4.89 12.36
C ASP A 218 19.94 -5.66 12.09
N THR A 219 19.83 -6.82 11.44
CA THR A 219 20.99 -7.62 11.03
C THR A 219 21.87 -6.86 10.04
N LEU A 220 21.28 -6.21 9.03
CA LEU A 220 22.02 -5.40 8.06
C LEU A 220 22.74 -4.21 8.72
N VAL A 221 22.13 -3.61 9.75
CA VAL A 221 22.77 -2.55 10.56
C VAL A 221 23.91 -3.11 11.40
N ALA A 222 23.68 -4.22 12.09
CA ALA A 222 24.68 -4.83 12.95
C ALA A 222 25.92 -5.31 12.17
N LEU A 223 25.71 -5.83 10.97
CA LEU A 223 26.77 -6.20 10.02
C LEU A 223 27.41 -4.99 9.32
N LYS A 224 26.97 -3.76 9.64
CA LYS A 224 27.43 -2.50 9.03
C LYS A 224 27.27 -2.44 7.51
N LEU A 225 26.33 -3.21 6.97
CA LEU A 225 25.98 -3.19 5.54
C LEU A 225 25.13 -1.96 5.21
N LEU A 226 24.28 -1.53 6.14
CA LEU A 226 23.45 -0.32 6.01
C LEU A 226 23.40 0.48 7.30
N ARG A 227 23.22 1.79 7.21
CA ARG A 227 22.86 2.61 8.37
C ARG A 227 21.37 2.47 8.68
N PRO A 228 20.93 2.68 9.94
CA PRO A 228 19.52 2.62 10.31
C PRO A 228 18.58 3.47 9.42
N VAL A 229 19.03 4.68 9.08
CA VAL A 229 18.27 5.59 8.20
C VAL A 229 18.15 5.05 6.77
N GLU A 230 19.16 4.32 6.29
CA GLU A 230 19.12 3.72 4.95
C GLU A 230 18.15 2.56 4.90
N VAL A 231 18.13 1.72 5.94
CA VAL A 231 17.14 0.63 6.07
C VAL A 231 15.72 1.20 6.02
N LEU A 232 15.42 2.20 6.85
CA LEU A 232 14.09 2.82 6.88
C LEU A 232 13.71 3.44 5.52
N ARG A 233 14.65 4.12 4.85
CA ARG A 233 14.44 4.70 3.53
C ARG A 233 14.12 3.62 2.49
N HIS A 234 14.86 2.52 2.47
CA HIS A 234 14.63 1.43 1.53
C HIS A 234 13.34 0.68 1.82
N LEU A 235 13.01 0.46 3.10
CA LEU A 235 11.75 -0.16 3.52
C LEU A 235 10.55 0.69 3.08
N THR A 236 10.62 2.01 3.32
CA THR A 236 9.57 2.95 2.90
C THR A 236 9.37 2.92 1.39
N ARG A 237 10.45 2.92 0.60
CA ARG A 237 10.39 2.81 -0.87
C ARG A 237 9.79 1.49 -1.33
N GLN A 238 10.19 0.39 -0.71
CA GLN A 238 9.66 -0.93 -1.02
C GLN A 238 8.15 -1.01 -0.73
N VAL A 239 7.70 -0.55 0.44
CA VAL A 239 6.28 -0.54 0.79
C VAL A 239 5.48 0.32 -0.19
N ARG A 240 5.99 1.49 -0.56
CA ARG A 240 5.38 2.35 -1.59
C ARG A 240 5.26 1.63 -2.94
N HIS A 241 6.31 0.93 -3.37
CA HIS A 241 6.29 0.14 -4.59
C HIS A 241 5.21 -0.96 -4.53
N LYS A 242 5.16 -1.70 -3.41
CA LYS A 242 4.14 -2.75 -3.19
C LYS A 242 2.72 -2.17 -3.29
N LEU A 243 2.47 -1.02 -2.65
CA LEU A 243 1.18 -0.32 -2.69
C LEU A 243 0.83 0.11 -4.11
N LEU A 244 1.73 0.80 -4.81
CA LEU A 244 1.47 1.30 -6.15
C LEU A 244 1.12 0.20 -7.17
N GLU A 245 1.78 -0.94 -7.07
CA GLU A 245 1.42 -2.08 -7.89
C GLU A 245 -0.01 -2.54 -7.60
N ALA A 246 -0.41 -2.60 -6.33
CA ALA A 246 -1.77 -2.96 -5.94
C ALA A 246 -2.82 -1.98 -6.50
N PHE A 247 -2.53 -0.67 -6.51
CA PHE A 247 -3.40 0.33 -7.14
C PHE A 247 -3.55 0.12 -8.66
N GLY A 248 -2.56 -0.47 -9.31
CA GLY A 248 -2.62 -0.82 -10.73
C GLY A 248 -3.50 -2.04 -11.04
N TRP A 249 -3.99 -2.78 -10.03
CA TRP A 249 -4.82 -3.95 -10.27
C TRP A 249 -6.25 -3.55 -10.67
N SER A 250 -6.67 -3.98 -11.87
CA SER A 250 -8.03 -3.76 -12.37
C SER A 250 -9.01 -4.86 -11.95
N GLU A 251 -8.50 -6.03 -11.62
CA GLU A 251 -9.24 -7.27 -11.41
C GLU A 251 -8.66 -7.99 -10.18
N GLY A 252 -9.45 -8.85 -9.56
CA GLY A 252 -9.04 -9.62 -8.38
C GLY A 252 -10.00 -9.44 -7.21
N LEU A 253 -9.54 -9.80 -6.01
CA LEU A 253 -10.36 -9.90 -4.81
C LEU A 253 -9.79 -9.03 -3.70
N PHE A 254 -10.65 -8.58 -2.79
CA PHE A 254 -10.24 -7.95 -1.55
C PHE A 254 -10.99 -8.54 -0.35
N ALA A 255 -10.39 -8.40 0.83
CA ALA A 255 -11.02 -8.64 2.11
C ALA A 255 -10.43 -7.72 3.18
N PHE A 256 -11.27 -7.16 4.03
CA PHE A 256 -10.87 -6.31 5.15
C PHE A 256 -11.20 -6.97 6.49
N TYR A 257 -10.21 -6.97 7.38
CA TYR A 257 -10.27 -7.53 8.74
C TYR A 257 -10.01 -6.41 9.76
N PRO A 258 -11.07 -5.82 10.35
CA PRO A 258 -10.93 -4.74 11.33
C PRO A 258 -10.16 -5.19 12.57
N GLY A 259 -9.34 -4.31 13.13
CA GLY A 259 -8.59 -4.54 14.36
C GLY A 259 -7.41 -5.52 14.24
N LYS A 260 -7.24 -6.17 13.08
CA LYS A 260 -6.11 -7.06 12.82
C LYS A 260 -4.83 -6.24 12.66
N LEU A 261 -4.02 -6.24 13.70
CA LEU A 261 -2.73 -5.56 13.73
C LEU A 261 -1.63 -6.46 13.20
N CYS A 262 -0.57 -5.86 12.68
CA CYS A 262 0.65 -6.59 12.38
C CYS A 262 1.24 -7.13 13.69
N GLU A 263 1.47 -8.44 13.77
CA GLU A 263 2.14 -9.07 14.93
C GLU A 263 3.59 -8.58 15.08
N HIS A 264 4.14 -8.00 14.02
CA HIS A 264 5.47 -7.41 14.02
C HIS A 264 5.39 -5.93 14.36
N GLU A 265 6.08 -5.54 15.43
CA GLU A 265 6.37 -4.13 15.69
C GLU A 265 7.12 -3.57 14.47
N SER A 266 6.46 -2.74 13.68
CA SER A 266 7.06 -1.98 12.59
C SER A 266 7.23 -0.52 13.01
N ALA A 267 8.38 0.07 12.71
CA ALA A 267 8.54 1.51 12.89
C ALA A 267 7.54 2.23 11.96
N PRO A 268 6.81 3.25 12.43
CA PRO A 268 5.85 3.95 11.59
C PRO A 268 6.56 4.54 10.39
N LEU A 269 6.10 4.19 9.19
CA LEU A 269 6.71 4.63 7.93
C LEU A 269 6.35 6.08 7.59
N GLY A 270 5.38 6.66 8.30
CA GLY A 270 4.88 8.02 8.06
C GLY A 270 4.23 8.17 6.69
N LEU A 271 3.56 7.12 6.21
CA LEU A 271 2.78 7.18 4.97
C LEU A 271 1.40 7.73 5.30
N ASP A 272 0.99 8.78 4.59
CA ASP A 272 -0.37 9.30 4.61
C ASP A 272 -1.18 8.62 3.49
N ALA A 273 -2.34 8.08 3.81
CA ALA A 273 -3.16 7.34 2.84
C ALA A 273 -3.60 8.21 1.66
N PHE A 274 -3.99 9.47 1.89
CA PHE A 274 -4.42 10.38 0.83
C PHE A 274 -3.27 10.74 -0.11
N GLU A 275 -2.08 10.92 0.44
CA GLU A 275 -0.86 11.17 -0.32
C GLU A 275 -0.46 9.97 -1.18
N VAL A 276 -0.56 8.76 -0.63
CA VAL A 276 -0.34 7.51 -1.36
C VAL A 276 -1.34 7.36 -2.51
N ILE A 277 -2.62 7.63 -2.26
CA ILE A 277 -3.69 7.63 -3.28
C ILE A 277 -3.38 8.64 -4.40
N GLY A 278 -2.99 9.86 -4.03
CA GLY A 278 -2.61 10.90 -4.98
C GLY A 278 -1.39 10.52 -5.82
N ALA A 279 -0.36 9.94 -5.21
CA ALA A 279 0.80 9.43 -5.94
C ALA A 279 0.41 8.30 -6.91
N ALA A 280 -0.45 7.38 -6.47
CA ALA A 280 -0.90 6.24 -7.27
C ALA A 280 -1.68 6.64 -8.51
N VAL A 281 -2.54 7.65 -8.44
CA VAL A 281 -3.35 8.00 -9.61
C VAL A 281 -2.49 8.50 -10.77
N ARG A 282 -1.33 9.11 -10.47
CA ARG A 282 -0.41 9.63 -11.50
C ARG A 282 0.35 8.53 -12.24
N THR A 283 0.43 7.32 -11.68
CA THR A 283 1.10 6.19 -12.35
C THR A 283 0.19 5.43 -13.30
N LEU A 284 -1.13 5.70 -13.29
CA LEU A 284 -2.10 5.00 -14.12
C LEU A 284 -1.93 5.31 -15.62
N SER A 285 -2.00 4.27 -16.44
CA SER A 285 -1.96 4.38 -17.91
C SER A 285 -3.31 4.79 -18.48
N TRP A 286 -3.31 5.27 -19.73
CA TRP A 286 -4.55 5.61 -20.42
C TRP A 286 -5.45 4.39 -20.61
N GLU A 287 -4.88 3.24 -20.99
CA GLU A 287 -5.62 2.00 -21.24
C GLU A 287 -6.34 1.53 -19.99
N TRP A 288 -5.67 1.63 -18.83
CA TRP A 288 -6.25 1.28 -17.54
C TRP A 288 -7.41 2.24 -17.19
N LEU A 289 -7.18 3.55 -17.31
CA LEU A 289 -8.18 4.58 -17.03
C LEU A 289 -9.39 4.46 -17.95
N ALA A 290 -9.16 4.24 -19.24
CA ALA A 290 -10.22 4.10 -20.23
C ALA A 290 -11.14 2.91 -19.91
N ARG A 291 -10.57 1.78 -19.47
CA ARG A 291 -11.36 0.61 -19.04
C ARG A 291 -12.19 0.92 -17.79
N ARG A 292 -11.61 1.54 -16.77
CA ARG A 292 -12.30 1.86 -15.52
C ARG A 292 -13.36 2.96 -15.67
N LEU A 293 -13.12 3.93 -16.54
CA LEU A 293 -14.04 5.04 -16.79
C LEU A 293 -15.08 4.74 -17.87
N GLU A 294 -14.99 3.59 -18.56
CA GLU A 294 -15.93 3.19 -19.61
C GLU A 294 -17.40 3.27 -19.14
N PRO A 295 -17.78 2.76 -17.95
CA PRO A 295 -19.18 2.78 -17.51
C PRO A 295 -19.75 4.20 -17.33
N VAL A 296 -18.87 5.17 -17.08
CA VAL A 296 -19.23 6.58 -16.84
C VAL A 296 -18.85 7.50 -18.00
N MET A 297 -18.35 6.96 -19.11
CA MET A 297 -17.85 7.76 -20.23
C MET A 297 -18.94 8.65 -20.84
N GLN A 298 -20.17 8.12 -20.91
CA GLN A 298 -21.35 8.84 -21.42
C GLN A 298 -22.17 9.52 -20.33
N SER A 299 -21.77 9.37 -19.06
CA SER A 299 -22.45 10.02 -17.93
C SER A 299 -22.01 11.47 -17.80
N LYS A 300 -22.93 12.35 -17.45
CA LYS A 300 -22.59 13.72 -17.07
C LYS A 300 -21.98 13.71 -15.68
N LEU A 301 -20.84 14.36 -15.47
CA LEU A 301 -20.18 14.33 -14.16
C LEU A 301 -20.41 15.64 -13.40
N ARG A 302 -20.83 15.51 -12.15
CA ARG A 302 -20.98 16.63 -11.20
C ARG A 302 -20.12 16.41 -9.96
N SER A 303 -19.61 17.49 -9.40
CA SER A 303 -18.98 17.44 -8.08
C SER A 303 -20.01 17.24 -6.98
N VAL A 304 -19.62 16.47 -5.97
CA VAL A 304 -20.44 16.17 -4.79
C VAL A 304 -20.22 17.25 -3.74
N SER A 305 -21.28 18.00 -3.40
CA SER A 305 -21.24 19.05 -2.39
C SER A 305 -22.25 18.78 -1.26
N PRO A 306 -21.83 18.80 0.02
CA PRO A 306 -20.46 19.03 0.48
C PRO A 306 -19.54 17.85 0.14
N ALA A 307 -18.27 18.15 -0.18
CA ALA A 307 -17.27 17.12 -0.46
C ALA A 307 -16.94 16.35 0.83
N PRO A 308 -16.73 15.02 0.75
CA PRO A 308 -16.36 14.22 1.93
C PRO A 308 -15.03 14.66 2.53
N VAL A 309 -14.08 15.01 1.68
CA VAL A 309 -12.78 15.63 2.03
C VAL A 309 -12.45 16.73 1.02
N PRO A 310 -11.62 17.73 1.39
CA PRO A 310 -11.14 18.71 0.43
C PRO A 310 -10.24 18.05 -0.65
N PRO A 311 -10.35 18.39 -1.95
CA PRO A 311 -9.49 17.82 -3.00
C PRO A 311 -7.98 17.99 -2.77
N GLU A 312 -7.59 18.95 -1.93
CA GLU A 312 -6.20 19.27 -1.62
C GLU A 312 -5.51 18.22 -0.74
N VAL A 313 -6.26 17.31 -0.08
CA VAL A 313 -5.67 16.24 0.76
C VAL A 313 -4.77 15.30 -0.03
N PHE A 314 -5.03 15.11 -1.32
CA PHE A 314 -4.25 14.20 -2.17
C PHE A 314 -2.85 14.74 -2.55
N ARG A 315 -2.47 15.95 -2.11
CA ARG A 315 -1.14 16.56 -2.34
C ARG A 315 -0.75 16.69 -3.81
N LEU A 316 -1.72 16.84 -4.72
CA LEU A 316 -1.50 16.99 -6.17
C LEU A 316 -1.52 18.45 -6.65
N GLY A 317 -1.20 19.39 -5.76
CA GLY A 317 -1.29 20.83 -6.02
C GLY A 317 -2.73 21.28 -6.25
N VAL A 318 -2.93 22.24 -7.16
CA VAL A 318 -4.25 22.85 -7.44
C VAL A 318 -5.12 22.05 -8.41
N VAL A 319 -4.57 21.03 -9.06
CA VAL A 319 -5.21 20.36 -10.20
C VAL A 319 -6.49 19.61 -9.80
N PRO A 320 -6.53 18.81 -8.71
CA PRO A 320 -7.77 18.15 -8.28
C PRO A 320 -8.89 19.16 -8.04
N ARG A 321 -8.56 20.30 -7.42
CA ARG A 321 -9.52 21.36 -7.15
C ARG A 321 -10.06 22.00 -8.43
N GLN A 322 -9.18 22.29 -9.39
CA GLN A 322 -9.59 22.85 -10.68
C GLN A 322 -10.51 21.90 -11.47
N VAL A 323 -10.24 20.59 -11.41
CA VAL A 323 -11.11 19.59 -12.05
C VAL A 323 -12.43 19.50 -11.30
N TYR A 324 -12.40 19.42 -9.97
CA TYR A 324 -13.59 19.42 -9.11
C TYR A 324 -14.51 20.63 -9.39
N ASP A 325 -13.98 21.85 -9.46
CA ASP A 325 -14.80 23.04 -9.72
C ASP A 325 -15.35 23.08 -11.17
N ARG A 326 -14.79 22.29 -12.09
CA ARG A 326 -15.20 22.21 -13.49
C ARG A 326 -16.29 21.17 -13.76
N LEU A 327 -16.50 20.21 -12.85
CA LEU A 327 -17.54 19.18 -13.00
C LEU A 327 -18.91 19.75 -12.61
N ASP A 328 -19.59 20.34 -13.60
CA ASP A 328 -20.85 21.08 -13.43
C ASP A 328 -22.12 20.23 -13.70
N GLY A 329 -21.97 18.95 -14.03
CA GLY A 329 -23.09 18.06 -14.37
C GLY A 329 -23.73 18.31 -15.73
N ARG A 330 -23.16 19.17 -16.59
CA ARG A 330 -23.76 19.50 -17.90
C ARG A 330 -23.18 18.71 -19.06
N ARG A 331 -21.93 18.26 -18.94
CA ARG A 331 -21.19 17.58 -20.00
C ARG A 331 -20.84 16.16 -19.61
N THR A 332 -20.87 15.28 -20.61
CA THR A 332 -20.37 13.91 -20.46
C THR A 332 -18.86 13.88 -20.29
N LEU A 333 -18.34 12.83 -19.66
CA LEU A 333 -16.90 12.64 -19.51
C LEU A 333 -16.20 12.61 -20.88
N ASP A 334 -16.79 11.91 -21.86
CA ASP A 334 -16.29 11.88 -23.24
C ASP A 334 -16.11 13.29 -23.82
N ALA A 335 -17.16 14.11 -23.76
CA ALA A 335 -17.14 15.48 -24.26
C ALA A 335 -16.13 16.39 -23.52
N LEU A 336 -15.78 16.08 -22.27
CA LEU A 336 -14.72 16.77 -21.55
C LEU A 336 -13.34 16.33 -22.03
N LEU A 337 -13.14 15.03 -22.29
CA LEU A 337 -11.88 14.45 -22.74
C LEU A 337 -11.53 14.83 -24.20
N THR A 338 -12.52 14.93 -25.09
CA THR A 338 -12.31 15.34 -26.49
C THR A 338 -11.74 16.76 -26.64
N ARG A 339 -11.85 17.60 -25.60
CA ARG A 339 -11.33 18.98 -25.62
C ARG A 339 -9.82 19.08 -25.51
N PHE A 340 -9.14 17.98 -25.21
CA PHE A 340 -7.69 17.93 -25.09
C PHE A 340 -7.12 17.24 -26.32
N ASP A 341 -6.43 17.99 -27.17
CA ASP A 341 -5.73 17.44 -28.33
C ASP A 341 -4.45 16.69 -27.92
N ASP A 342 -3.80 17.14 -26.84
CA ASP A 342 -2.60 16.51 -26.30
C ASP A 342 -2.94 15.28 -25.44
N ALA A 343 -2.29 14.15 -25.75
CA ALA A 343 -2.51 12.88 -25.08
C ALA A 343 -2.07 12.91 -23.61
N ALA A 344 -0.99 13.64 -23.28
CA ALA A 344 -0.51 13.73 -21.91
C ALA A 344 -1.47 14.54 -21.02
N GLN A 345 -1.97 15.67 -21.51
CA GLN A 345 -3.01 16.46 -20.85
C GLN A 345 -4.32 15.68 -20.69
N ARG A 346 -4.75 14.97 -21.74
CA ARG A 346 -5.95 14.12 -21.69
C ARG A 346 -5.83 13.05 -20.60
N ARG A 347 -4.68 12.36 -20.53
CA ARG A 347 -4.40 11.38 -19.48
C ARG A 347 -4.41 12.02 -18.09
N ALA A 348 -3.72 13.14 -17.92
CA ALA A 348 -3.68 13.83 -16.62
C ALA A 348 -5.08 14.26 -16.15
N PHE A 349 -5.92 14.76 -17.06
CA PHE A 349 -7.32 15.07 -16.75
C PHE A 349 -8.12 13.82 -16.37
N ALA A 350 -7.97 12.73 -17.12
CA ALA A 350 -8.63 11.45 -16.82
C ALA A 350 -8.21 10.88 -15.46
N GLN A 351 -6.92 10.99 -15.11
CA GLN A 351 -6.40 10.61 -13.78
C GLN A 351 -7.13 11.38 -12.68
N MET A 352 -7.27 12.70 -12.81
CA MET A 352 -7.96 13.51 -11.80
C MET A 352 -9.46 13.20 -11.73
N VAL A 353 -10.12 13.01 -12.87
CA VAL A 353 -11.53 12.62 -12.88
C VAL A 353 -11.73 11.27 -12.20
N PHE A 354 -10.90 10.28 -12.53
CA PHE A 354 -10.92 8.97 -11.91
C PHE A 354 -10.72 9.07 -10.39
N LEU A 355 -9.70 9.83 -9.95
CA LEU A 355 -9.47 10.08 -8.52
C LEU A 355 -10.74 10.63 -7.85
N LEU A 356 -11.31 11.71 -8.37
CA LEU A 356 -12.48 12.34 -7.78
C LEU A 356 -13.70 11.41 -7.79
N TYR A 357 -13.86 10.59 -8.82
CA TYR A 357 -14.97 9.65 -8.93
C TYR A 357 -14.86 8.51 -7.92
N GLU A 358 -13.70 7.83 -7.84
CA GLU A 358 -13.48 6.71 -6.90
C GLU A 358 -13.54 7.13 -5.44
N THR A 359 -13.20 8.39 -5.15
CA THR A 359 -13.20 8.97 -3.80
C THR A 359 -14.54 9.63 -3.45
N GLY A 360 -15.53 9.56 -4.34
CA GLY A 360 -16.87 10.13 -4.09
C GLY A 360 -16.91 11.66 -4.07
N LEU A 361 -15.85 12.33 -4.53
CA LEU A 361 -15.85 13.79 -4.76
C LEU A 361 -16.56 14.16 -6.07
N ALA A 362 -16.72 13.22 -6.99
CA ALA A 362 -17.50 13.36 -8.21
C ALA A 362 -18.48 12.19 -8.35
N ALA A 363 -19.64 12.47 -8.96
CA ALA A 363 -20.66 11.46 -9.23
C ALA A 363 -21.24 11.66 -10.63
N ALA A 364 -21.77 10.57 -11.20
CA ALA A 364 -22.63 10.66 -12.36
C ALA A 364 -23.91 11.44 -11.98
N ALA A 365 -24.28 12.39 -12.81
CA ALA A 365 -25.53 13.12 -12.73
C ALA A 365 -26.59 12.37 -13.56
N ASP A 366 -27.76 12.18 -12.95
CA ASP A 366 -28.95 11.62 -13.58
C ASP A 366 -29.45 12.45 -14.77
#